data_AF-A0A5N5SHK2-F1
#
_entry.id   AF-A0A5N5SHK2-F1
#
_cell.length_a   1.000
_cell.length_b   1.000
_cell.length_c   1.000
_cell.angle_alpha   90.00
_cell.angle_beta   90.00
_cell.angle_gamma   90.00
#
_symmetry.space_group_name_H-M   'P 1'
#
loop_
_entity.id
_entity.type
_entity.pdbx_description
1 polymer ?
#
loop_
_entity_poly.entity_id
_entity_poly.type
_entity_poly.pdbx_seq_one_letter_code
_entity_poly.pdbx_strand_id
1 'polypeptide(L)'
;MESIGTEERDDRMYIMSSGGDKEGHPGFAMYHQDNHFLVAVVSTGDQYWTVEAVAQLSAGYWTNVGATWSKQEGLKLFVNNTKVGDSSVIHTSKKKSPLNPAQVMLGCHKTSTNKTYGGFNKRASMDEFSLWRQALVGDEKDKIMGGFRDEYADMSDEKLRELLNKINTADSAQADSGANIANMLIDEEPDDSDGGNSEVSSTVNTPT
;
A
#
# COMPACT_ATOMS: atom_id res chain seq x y z
N MET A 1 18.79 27.37 34.85
CA MET A 1 17.63 27.23 33.93
C MET A 1 18.13 26.51 32.71
N GLU A 2 18.01 25.18 32.70
CA GLU A 2 18.29 24.39 31.51
C GLU A 2 17.15 24.61 30.53
N SER A 3 17.52 24.98 29.30
CA SER A 3 16.62 25.06 28.16
C SER A 3 16.14 23.65 27.87
N ILE A 4 14.87 23.38 28.18
CA ILE A 4 14.18 22.16 27.73
C ILE A 4 14.03 22.34 26.22
N GLY A 5 14.94 21.73 25.45
CA GLY A 5 14.79 21.63 24.01
C GLY A 5 13.45 20.96 23.72
N THR A 6 12.55 21.70 23.10
CA THR A 6 11.35 21.13 22.52
C THR A 6 11.81 20.26 21.36
N GLU A 7 12.03 18.96 21.60
CA GLU A 7 11.94 18.00 20.51
C GLU A 7 10.54 18.18 19.93
N GLU A 8 10.46 18.75 18.72
CA GLU A 8 9.24 18.68 17.93
C GLU A 8 8.82 17.22 17.91
N ARG A 9 7.61 16.93 18.41
CA ARG A 9 7.08 15.58 18.31
C ARG A 9 6.97 15.26 16.83
N ASP A 10 7.78 14.32 16.38
CA ASP A 10 7.68 13.79 15.03
C ASP A 10 6.44 12.89 15.00
N ASP A 11 5.27 13.50 14.79
CA ASP A 11 3.96 12.83 14.71
C ASP A 11 3.78 12.04 13.39
N ARG A 12 4.88 11.81 12.67
CA ARG A 12 4.91 11.01 11.45
C ARG A 12 4.78 9.53 11.76
N MET A 13 3.82 8.89 11.12
CA MET A 13 3.66 7.43 11.13
C MET A 13 4.00 6.89 9.73
N TYR A 14 5.17 6.28 9.59
CA TYR A 14 5.67 5.89 8.27
C TYR A 14 4.96 4.65 7.74
N ILE A 15 4.54 4.72 6.49
CA ILE A 15 4.10 3.56 5.71
C ILE A 15 5.35 2.89 5.14
N MET A 16 6.17 3.67 4.45
CA MET A 16 7.45 3.22 3.88
C MET A 16 8.47 4.35 3.84
N SER A 17 9.76 4.01 3.89
CA SER A 17 10.85 4.97 3.75
C SER A 17 12.13 4.31 3.26
N SER A 18 12.94 5.06 2.51
CA SER A 18 14.34 4.75 2.24
C SER A 18 15.29 5.79 2.85
N GLY A 19 14.79 6.60 3.78
CA GLY A 19 15.52 7.67 4.47
C GLY A 19 15.53 9.03 3.77
N GLY A 20 14.64 9.24 2.78
CA GLY A 20 14.56 10.48 1.98
C GLY A 20 13.67 11.58 2.56
N ASP A 21 13.05 11.36 3.72
CA ASP A 21 12.05 12.25 4.35
C ASP A 21 12.63 13.46 5.09
N LYS A 22 13.95 13.48 5.33
CA LYS A 22 14.64 14.62 5.93
C LYS A 22 15.50 15.31 4.88
N GLU A 23 15.43 16.64 4.86
CA GLU A 23 16.13 17.50 3.92
C GLU A 23 17.61 17.08 3.72
N GLY A 24 18.02 17.00 2.46
CA GLY A 24 19.37 16.64 2.03
C GLY A 24 19.61 15.15 1.82
N HIS A 25 18.79 14.26 2.38
CA HIS A 25 19.00 12.81 2.24
C HIS A 25 18.34 12.28 0.97
N PRO A 26 19.08 11.57 0.09
CA PRO A 26 18.48 10.89 -1.06
C PRO A 26 17.58 9.73 -0.63
N GLY A 27 16.46 9.54 -1.33
CA GLY A 27 15.53 8.45 -1.09
C GLY A 27 14.08 8.85 -1.33
N PHE A 28 13.16 8.06 -0.80
CA PHE A 28 11.74 8.36 -0.77
C PHE A 28 11.15 8.08 0.61
N ALA A 29 9.95 8.58 0.86
CA ALA A 29 9.13 8.18 1.99
C ALA A 29 7.65 8.43 1.73
N MET A 30 6.81 7.64 2.40
CA MET A 30 5.37 7.88 2.51
C MET A 30 4.96 7.69 3.98
N TYR A 31 4.23 8.64 4.52
CA TYR A 31 3.83 8.64 5.92
C TYR A 31 2.53 9.39 6.16
N HIS A 32 1.88 9.09 7.28
CA HIS A 32 0.83 9.92 7.83
C HIS A 32 1.42 11.06 8.65
N GLN A 33 0.84 12.26 8.51
CA GLN A 33 1.14 13.42 9.33
C GLN A 33 -0.15 13.91 10.00
N ASP A 34 -0.08 14.22 11.29
CA ASP A 34 -1.15 14.83 12.08
C ASP A 34 -2.50 14.07 12.02
N ASN A 35 -2.47 12.75 11.80
CA ASN A 35 -3.63 11.85 11.55
C ASN A 35 -4.53 12.19 10.35
N HIS A 36 -4.27 13.25 9.58
CA HIS A 36 -5.18 13.69 8.52
C HIS A 36 -4.55 13.65 7.13
N PHE A 37 -3.22 13.74 7.06
CA PHE A 37 -2.52 13.88 5.80
C PHE A 37 -1.80 12.59 5.45
N LEU A 38 -1.90 12.21 4.17
CA LEU A 38 -0.98 11.29 3.54
C LEU A 38 0.07 12.12 2.80
N VAL A 39 1.33 11.91 3.16
CA VAL A 39 2.46 12.66 2.61
C VAL A 39 3.37 11.71 1.86
N ALA A 40 3.79 12.10 0.66
CA ALA A 40 4.83 11.43 -0.10
C ALA A 40 5.98 12.40 -0.38
N VAL A 41 7.20 11.89 -0.27
CA VAL A 41 8.45 12.62 -0.53
C VAL A 41 9.34 11.80 -1.44
N VAL A 42 9.93 12.45 -2.44
CA VAL A 42 11.06 11.92 -3.21
C VAL A 42 12.19 12.93 -3.19
N SER A 43 13.41 12.46 -2.93
CA SER A 43 14.61 13.29 -2.79
C SER A 43 15.78 12.68 -3.54
N THR A 44 16.48 13.48 -4.35
CA THR A 44 17.78 13.16 -4.94
C THR A 44 18.94 13.55 -4.03
N GLY A 45 18.63 14.16 -2.88
CA GLY A 45 19.54 14.71 -1.89
C GLY A 45 19.85 16.19 -2.09
N ASP A 46 19.91 16.66 -3.33
CA ASP A 46 20.04 18.10 -3.66
C ASP A 46 18.72 18.73 -4.11
N GLN A 47 17.79 17.91 -4.61
CA GLN A 47 16.43 18.30 -4.98
C GLN A 47 15.42 17.38 -4.30
N TYR A 48 14.25 17.92 -3.96
CA TYR A 48 13.16 17.10 -3.44
C TYR A 48 11.78 17.60 -3.88
N TRP A 49 10.84 16.67 -3.91
CA TRP A 49 9.43 16.86 -4.23
C TRP A 49 8.61 16.32 -3.06
N THR A 50 7.59 17.08 -2.67
CA THR A 50 6.66 16.70 -1.61
C THR A 50 5.23 16.89 -2.11
N VAL A 51 4.37 15.91 -1.84
CA VAL A 51 2.93 15.99 -2.02
C VAL A 51 2.29 15.67 -0.69
N GLU A 52 1.36 16.53 -0.28
CA GLU A 52 0.51 16.35 0.88
C GLU A 52 -0.94 16.36 0.41
N ALA A 53 -1.70 15.35 0.81
CA ALA A 53 -3.13 15.26 0.49
C ALA A 53 -3.91 14.89 1.75
N VAL A 54 -5.09 15.49 1.90
CA VAL A 54 -6.10 15.01 2.85
C VAL A 54 -6.63 13.70 2.28
N ALA A 55 -6.18 12.58 2.84
CA ALA A 55 -6.59 11.26 2.41
C ALA A 55 -7.49 10.66 3.49
N GLN A 56 -8.76 10.41 3.16
CA GLN A 56 -9.63 9.63 4.03
C GLN A 56 -9.24 8.16 3.90
N LEU A 57 -8.26 7.71 4.69
CA LEU A 57 -8.06 6.28 4.89
C LEU A 57 -9.09 5.82 5.92
N SER A 58 -10.12 5.13 5.46
CA SER A 58 -11.15 4.59 6.33
C SER A 58 -10.53 3.56 7.27
N ALA A 59 -10.53 3.86 8.57
CA ALA A 59 -10.01 2.93 9.56
C ALA A 59 -10.71 1.57 9.47
N GLY A 60 -9.93 0.49 9.48
CA GLY A 60 -10.44 -0.89 9.40
C GLY A 60 -10.64 -1.43 7.98
N TYR A 61 -10.35 -0.65 6.93
CA TYR A 61 -10.46 -1.10 5.54
C TYR A 61 -9.09 -1.15 4.87
N TRP A 62 -8.86 -2.18 4.05
CA TRP A 62 -7.73 -2.20 3.14
C TRP A 62 -7.81 -1.03 2.16
N THR A 63 -6.73 -0.28 2.06
CA THR A 63 -6.63 0.86 1.14
C THR A 63 -5.31 0.76 0.41
N ASN A 64 -5.36 0.82 -0.92
CA ASN A 64 -4.17 0.90 -1.72
C ASN A 64 -3.66 2.35 -1.74
N VAL A 65 -2.38 2.53 -1.45
CA VAL A 65 -1.71 3.83 -1.55
C VAL A 65 -0.48 3.70 -2.44
N GLY A 66 -0.26 4.68 -3.30
CA GLY A 66 0.84 4.64 -4.25
C GLY A 66 1.30 6.03 -4.65
N ALA A 67 2.55 6.13 -5.08
CA ALA A 67 3.09 7.36 -5.63
C ALA A 67 3.89 7.09 -6.89
N THR A 68 3.81 8.01 -7.85
CA THR A 68 4.62 7.98 -9.07
C THR A 68 5.44 9.24 -9.15
N TRP A 69 6.69 9.15 -9.59
CA TRP A 69 7.57 10.31 -9.68
C TRP A 69 8.44 10.27 -10.92
N SER A 70 8.57 11.42 -11.59
CA SER A 70 9.67 11.68 -12.50
C SER A 70 10.13 13.13 -12.35
N LYS A 71 11.37 13.41 -12.78
CA LYS A 71 11.91 14.77 -12.75
C LYS A 71 11.12 15.73 -13.65
N GLN A 72 10.53 15.23 -14.74
CA GLN A 72 9.73 16.04 -15.67
C GLN A 72 8.30 16.27 -15.17
N GLU A 73 7.67 15.24 -14.62
CA GLU A 73 6.23 15.23 -14.28
C GLU A 73 5.94 15.54 -12.81
N GLY A 74 6.97 15.61 -11.98
CA GLY A 74 6.83 15.78 -10.54
C GLY A 74 6.36 14.51 -9.82
N LEU A 75 5.93 14.69 -8.59
CA LEU A 75 5.41 13.65 -7.71
C LEU A 75 3.87 13.64 -7.78
N LYS A 76 3.27 12.46 -7.88
CA LYS A 76 1.81 12.25 -7.88
C LYS A 76 1.46 11.18 -6.86
N LEU A 77 0.42 11.41 -6.07
CA LEU A 77 -0.04 10.55 -4.98
C LEU A 77 -1.43 9.98 -5.31
N PHE A 78 -1.62 8.71 -5.01
CA PHE A 78 -2.82 7.94 -5.34
C PHE A 78 -3.34 7.20 -4.11
N VAL A 79 -4.67 7.11 -4.02
CA VAL A 79 -5.41 6.28 -3.06
C VAL A 79 -6.48 5.53 -3.85
N ASN A 80 -6.48 4.19 -3.81
CA ASN A 80 -7.39 3.33 -4.58
C ASN A 80 -7.49 3.75 -6.06
N ASN A 81 -6.34 3.79 -6.75
CA ASN A 81 -6.15 4.25 -8.13
C ASN A 81 -6.58 5.71 -8.43
N THR A 82 -7.10 6.44 -7.46
CA THR A 82 -7.56 7.82 -7.62
C THR A 82 -6.43 8.77 -7.26
N LYS A 83 -6.07 9.69 -8.17
CA LYS A 83 -5.06 10.72 -7.88
C LYS A 83 -5.61 11.70 -6.84
N VAL A 84 -4.99 11.75 -5.66
CA VAL A 84 -5.39 12.62 -4.54
C VAL A 84 -4.52 13.87 -4.39
N GLY A 85 -3.36 13.90 -5.05
CA GLY A 85 -2.48 15.08 -5.04
C GLY A 85 -1.33 14.96 -6.04
N ASP A 86 -0.76 16.10 -6.40
CA ASP A 86 0.46 16.19 -7.21
C ASP A 86 1.26 17.46 -6.91
N SER A 87 2.56 17.41 -7.22
CA SER A 87 3.46 18.54 -7.10
C SER A 87 4.62 18.42 -8.08
N SER A 88 4.75 19.43 -8.93
CA SER A 88 5.92 19.64 -9.79
C SER A 88 6.91 20.64 -9.20
N VAL A 89 6.65 21.13 -7.98
CA VAL A 89 7.52 22.10 -7.30
C VAL A 89 8.82 21.40 -6.89
N ILE A 90 9.94 21.95 -7.33
CA ILE A 90 11.28 21.46 -6.99
C ILE A 90 11.81 22.31 -5.84
N HIS A 91 12.02 21.68 -4.70
CA HIS A 91 12.76 22.27 -3.61
C HIS A 91 14.24 21.87 -3.68
N THR A 92 15.12 22.68 -3.09
CA THR A 92 16.57 22.42 -3.11
C THR A 92 17.09 22.26 -1.70
N SER A 93 18.17 21.50 -1.54
CA SER A 93 18.80 21.26 -0.24
C SER A 93 20.29 20.96 -0.34
N LYS A 94 21.00 21.02 0.79
CA LYS A 94 22.39 20.58 0.86
C LYS A 94 22.45 19.05 0.90
N LYS A 95 23.03 18.46 -0.14
CA LYS A 95 23.19 17.02 -0.28
C LYS A 95 23.91 16.38 0.92
N LYS A 96 23.28 15.34 1.46
CA LYS A 96 23.80 14.42 2.48
C LYS A 96 24.01 13.03 1.89
N SER A 97 24.65 12.17 2.67
CA SER A 97 24.88 10.78 2.26
C SER A 97 23.56 10.00 2.27
N PRO A 98 23.35 9.04 1.35
CA PRO A 98 22.25 8.09 1.44
C PRO A 98 22.48 7.08 2.57
N LEU A 99 21.50 6.24 2.86
CA LEU A 99 21.70 5.05 3.69
C LEU A 99 22.74 4.12 3.03
N ASN A 100 23.66 3.61 3.84
CA ASN A 100 24.65 2.61 3.43
C ASN A 100 24.68 1.48 4.48
N PRO A 101 24.27 0.24 4.14
CA PRO A 101 23.74 -0.18 2.83
C PRO A 101 22.41 0.51 2.49
N ALA A 102 22.04 0.53 1.20
CA ALA A 102 20.75 1.02 0.76
C ALA A 102 19.63 0.16 1.38
N GLN A 103 18.58 0.80 1.89
CA GLN A 103 17.54 0.15 2.66
C GLN A 103 16.17 0.72 2.29
N VAL A 104 15.19 -0.16 2.19
CA VAL A 104 13.76 0.19 2.23
C VAL A 104 13.23 -0.32 3.57
N MET A 105 12.44 0.52 4.22
CA MET A 105 11.88 0.29 5.55
C MET A 105 10.36 0.41 5.44
N LEU A 106 9.64 -0.50 6.07
CA LEU A 106 8.19 -0.47 6.18
C LEU A 106 7.82 -0.16 7.63
N GLY A 107 6.79 0.64 7.83
CA GLY A 107 6.29 0.97 9.17
C GLY A 107 7.19 1.88 10.00
N CYS A 108 8.36 2.31 9.51
CA CYS A 108 9.32 3.10 10.26
C CYS A 108 10.29 3.83 9.32
N HIS A 109 11.16 4.66 9.89
CA HIS A 109 12.23 5.31 9.15
C HIS A 109 13.52 5.45 9.97
N LYS A 110 14.61 5.70 9.25
CA LYS A 110 15.87 6.29 9.75
C LYS A 110 16.58 6.97 8.58
N THR A 111 17.63 7.73 8.87
CA THR A 111 18.45 8.39 7.84
C THR A 111 19.92 7.99 7.93
N SER A 112 20.76 8.56 7.05
CA SER A 112 22.19 8.30 7.13
C SER A 112 22.85 8.96 8.35
N THR A 113 22.25 10.03 8.90
CA THR A 113 22.76 10.75 10.07
C THR A 113 22.06 10.37 11.36
N ASN A 114 20.76 10.03 11.33
CA ASN A 114 20.05 9.46 12.48
C ASN A 114 19.82 7.98 12.23
N LYS A 115 20.55 7.12 12.95
CA LYS A 115 20.52 5.66 12.79
C LYS A 115 19.44 4.97 13.61
N THR A 116 18.81 5.70 14.53
CA THR A 116 17.74 5.17 15.36
C THR A 116 16.47 5.07 14.54
N TYR A 117 15.81 3.90 14.60
CA TYR A 117 14.50 3.75 13.98
C TYR A 117 13.45 4.55 14.75
N GLY A 118 12.63 5.29 14.02
CA GLY A 118 11.57 6.13 14.59
C GLY A 118 10.34 6.21 13.68
N GLY A 119 9.34 6.98 14.13
CA GLY A 119 8.10 7.20 13.39
C GLY A 119 7.30 5.92 13.13
N PHE A 120 7.33 4.99 14.09
CA PHE A 120 6.67 3.69 13.94
C PHE A 120 5.17 3.85 13.71
N ASN A 121 4.66 3.30 12.61
CA ASN A 121 3.22 3.21 12.37
C ASN A 121 2.62 2.03 13.14
N LYS A 122 2.09 2.33 14.32
CA LYS A 122 1.50 1.34 15.23
C LYS A 122 0.03 1.02 14.93
N ARG A 123 -0.53 1.60 13.86
CA ARG A 123 -1.97 1.59 13.58
C ARG A 123 -2.35 0.99 12.23
N ALA A 124 -1.36 0.58 11.44
CA ALA A 124 -1.58 0.02 10.11
C ALA A 124 -1.12 -1.43 10.05
N SER A 125 -1.96 -2.27 9.45
CA SER A 125 -1.52 -3.51 8.82
C SER A 125 -1.10 -3.18 7.38
N MET A 126 -0.05 -3.83 6.89
CA MET A 126 0.47 -3.62 5.55
C MET A 126 0.52 -4.98 4.85
N ASP A 127 0.06 -5.00 3.62
CA ASP A 127 0.22 -6.12 2.71
C ASP A 127 0.71 -5.57 1.37
N GLU A 128 1.40 -6.43 0.61
CA GLU A 128 1.93 -6.19 -0.72
C GLU A 128 2.72 -4.88 -0.90
N PHE A 129 4.04 -5.01 -0.85
CA PHE A 129 4.95 -3.91 -1.21
C PHE A 129 5.51 -4.11 -2.62
N SER A 130 5.35 -3.10 -3.47
CA SER A 130 5.88 -3.07 -4.83
C SER A 130 6.65 -1.78 -5.11
N LEU A 131 7.73 -1.90 -5.90
CA LEU A 131 8.57 -0.77 -6.32
C LEU A 131 8.95 -0.93 -7.80
N TRP A 132 8.79 0.14 -8.56
CA TRP A 132 9.14 0.19 -9.97
C TRP A 132 10.29 1.16 -10.23
N ARG A 133 11.08 0.87 -11.27
CA ARG A 133 12.20 1.73 -11.69
C ARG A 133 11.78 2.89 -12.59
N GLN A 134 10.49 2.97 -12.94
CA GLN A 134 9.92 3.98 -13.81
C GLN A 134 8.63 4.54 -13.21
N ALA A 135 8.28 5.77 -13.57
CA ALA A 135 6.97 6.32 -13.26
C ALA A 135 5.91 5.55 -14.05
N LEU A 136 4.93 4.98 -13.35
CA LEU A 136 3.77 4.36 -13.98
C LEU A 136 2.83 5.46 -14.47
N VAL A 137 2.47 5.41 -15.76
CA VAL A 137 1.65 6.43 -16.43
C VAL A 137 0.56 5.76 -17.28
N GLY A 138 -0.50 6.52 -17.62
CA GLY A 138 -1.65 5.98 -18.34
C GLY A 138 -2.22 4.73 -17.68
N ASP A 139 -2.44 3.70 -18.47
CA ASP A 139 -2.99 2.40 -18.07
C ASP A 139 -2.02 1.58 -17.20
N GLU A 140 -0.72 1.91 -17.19
CA GLU A 140 0.22 1.21 -16.30
C GLU A 140 -0.03 1.51 -14.81
N LYS A 141 -0.80 2.55 -14.50
CA LYS A 141 -1.14 2.90 -13.11
C LYS A 141 -1.97 1.82 -12.42
N ASP A 142 -2.69 0.99 -13.16
CA ASP A 142 -3.46 -0.11 -12.58
C ASP A 142 -2.54 -1.15 -11.89
N LYS A 143 -1.25 -1.18 -12.27
CA LYS A 143 -0.23 -1.97 -11.55
C LYS A 143 -0.02 -1.50 -10.10
N ILE A 144 -0.37 -0.25 -9.77
CA ILE A 144 -0.34 0.27 -8.40
C ILE A 144 -1.33 -0.51 -7.53
N MET A 145 -2.45 -0.96 -8.10
CA MET A 145 -3.48 -1.77 -7.43
C MET A 145 -3.17 -3.28 -7.45
N GLY A 146 -1.91 -3.69 -7.52
CA GLY A 146 -1.55 -5.11 -7.67
C GLY A 146 -1.90 -5.69 -9.04
N GLY A 147 -2.19 -4.84 -10.03
CA GLY A 147 -2.66 -5.28 -11.35
C GLY A 147 -4.16 -5.56 -11.40
N PHE A 148 -4.90 -5.22 -10.34
CA PHE A 148 -6.35 -5.18 -10.36
C PHE A 148 -6.84 -4.26 -11.49
N ARG A 149 -7.86 -4.71 -12.21
CA ARG A 149 -8.52 -3.93 -13.24
C ARG A 149 -10.00 -3.88 -12.93
N ASP A 150 -10.61 -2.70 -13.05
CA ASP A 150 -12.04 -2.50 -12.81
C ASP A 150 -12.92 -3.41 -13.69
N GLU A 151 -12.43 -3.81 -14.87
CA GLU A 151 -13.08 -4.79 -15.76
C GLU A 151 -13.27 -6.19 -15.13
N TYR A 152 -12.53 -6.49 -14.05
CA TYR A 152 -12.65 -7.72 -13.28
C TYR A 152 -13.44 -7.54 -11.98
N ALA A 153 -13.78 -6.31 -11.59
CA ALA A 153 -14.45 -6.00 -10.33
C ALA A 153 -15.89 -6.54 -10.28
N ASP A 154 -16.62 -6.39 -11.38
CA ASP A 154 -18.01 -6.82 -11.54
C ASP A 154 -18.14 -8.08 -12.41
N MET A 155 -17.05 -8.86 -12.52
CA MET A 155 -17.06 -10.07 -13.33
C MET A 155 -17.93 -11.14 -12.67
N SER A 156 -19.00 -11.57 -13.34
CA SER A 156 -19.80 -12.69 -12.84
C SER A 156 -19.02 -14.01 -12.88
N ASP A 157 -19.40 -14.95 -12.02
CA ASP A 157 -18.81 -16.29 -11.96
C ASP A 157 -18.85 -17.01 -13.31
N GLU A 158 -19.92 -16.83 -14.08
CA GLU A 158 -20.03 -17.40 -15.43
C GLU A 158 -18.97 -16.84 -16.36
N LYS A 159 -18.70 -15.53 -16.27
CA LYS A 159 -17.70 -14.89 -17.11
C LYS A 159 -16.29 -15.27 -16.72
N LEU A 160 -16.03 -15.41 -15.42
CA LEU A 160 -14.77 -15.91 -14.89
C LEU A 160 -14.52 -17.36 -15.33
N ARG A 161 -15.54 -18.24 -15.24
CA ARG A 161 -15.48 -19.62 -15.73
C ARG A 161 -15.23 -19.69 -17.25
N GLU A 162 -15.82 -18.79 -18.02
CA GLU A 162 -15.57 -18.71 -19.46
C GLU A 162 -14.10 -18.33 -19.77
N LEU A 163 -13.50 -17.45 -18.98
CA LEU A 163 -12.09 -17.08 -19.12
C LEU A 163 -11.16 -18.21 -18.69
N LEU A 164 -11.46 -18.89 -17.58
CA LEU A 164 -10.71 -20.07 -17.12
C LEU A 164 -10.70 -21.19 -18.15
N ASN A 165 -11.84 -21.43 -18.82
CA ASN A 165 -11.94 -22.44 -19.89
C ASN A 165 -11.12 -22.08 -21.14
N LYS A 166 -10.71 -20.81 -21.30
CA LYS A 166 -9.84 -20.36 -22.40
C LYS A 166 -8.36 -20.44 -22.05
N ILE A 167 -8.00 -20.72 -20.81
CA ILE A 167 -6.61 -20.91 -20.39
C ILE A 167 -6.11 -22.23 -20.97
N ASN A 168 -5.05 -22.16 -21.77
CA ASN A 168 -4.38 -23.36 -22.25
C ASN A 168 -3.43 -23.89 -21.17
N THR A 169 -3.87 -24.88 -20.41
CA THR A 169 -3.08 -25.50 -19.33
C THR A 169 -1.84 -26.27 -19.84
N ALA A 170 -1.71 -26.46 -21.15
CA ALA A 170 -0.49 -26.99 -21.76
C ALA A 170 0.61 -25.94 -21.97
N ASP A 171 0.29 -24.65 -21.84
CA ASP A 171 1.27 -23.56 -21.79
C ASP A 171 1.64 -23.28 -20.33
N SER A 172 2.91 -23.47 -19.97
CA SER A 172 3.40 -23.30 -18.59
C SER A 172 3.15 -21.91 -18.03
N ALA A 173 3.19 -20.85 -18.86
CA ALA A 173 2.95 -19.48 -18.39
C ALA A 173 1.46 -19.23 -18.07
N GLN A 174 0.56 -19.91 -18.78
CA GLN A 174 -0.88 -19.82 -18.56
C GLN A 174 -1.35 -20.77 -17.45
N ALA A 175 -0.70 -21.93 -17.30
CA ALA A 175 -0.98 -22.88 -16.24
C ALA A 175 -0.70 -22.32 -14.84
N ASP A 176 0.42 -21.60 -14.66
CA ASP A 176 0.76 -20.95 -13.39
C ASP A 176 -0.26 -19.87 -12.99
N SER A 177 -0.73 -19.10 -13.98
CA SER A 177 -1.78 -18.09 -13.78
C SER A 177 -3.14 -18.72 -13.44
N GLY A 178 -3.50 -19.83 -14.11
CA GLY A 178 -4.75 -20.54 -13.90
C GLY A 178 -4.85 -21.25 -12.55
N ALA A 179 -3.73 -21.79 -12.03
CA ALA A 179 -3.69 -22.46 -10.73
C ALA A 179 -3.97 -21.49 -9.56
N ASN A 180 -3.45 -20.27 -9.64
CA ASN A 180 -3.67 -19.24 -8.61
C ASN A 180 -5.13 -18.78 -8.55
N ILE A 181 -5.80 -18.68 -9.71
CA ILE A 181 -7.22 -18.30 -9.78
C ILE A 181 -8.13 -19.44 -9.29
N ALA A 182 -7.80 -20.69 -9.62
CA ALA A 182 -8.57 -21.85 -9.15
C ALA A 182 -8.55 -21.99 -7.63
N ASN A 183 -7.41 -21.69 -6.98
CA ASN A 183 -7.32 -21.71 -5.52
C ASN A 183 -8.15 -20.59 -4.86
N MET A 184 -8.24 -19.41 -5.47
CA MET A 184 -9.12 -18.32 -4.99
C MET A 184 -10.61 -18.67 -5.03
N LEU A 185 -11.05 -19.53 -5.96
CA LEU A 185 -12.44 -19.97 -6.10
C LEU A 185 -12.86 -21.08 -5.12
N ILE A 186 -11.90 -21.75 -4.50
CA ILE A 186 -12.15 -22.87 -3.58
C ILE A 186 -12.31 -22.37 -2.13
N ASP A 187 -11.84 -21.14 -1.84
CA ASP A 187 -11.87 -20.55 -0.49
C ASP A 187 -13.18 -19.78 -0.17
N GLU A 188 -14.19 -19.78 -1.05
CA GLU A 188 -15.54 -19.37 -0.67
C GLU A 188 -16.18 -20.48 0.18
N GLU A 189 -16.11 -20.34 1.52
CA GLU A 189 -16.92 -21.16 2.42
C GLU A 189 -18.42 -20.97 2.09
N PRO A 190 -19.22 -22.06 2.08
CA PRO A 190 -20.63 -21.97 1.75
C PRO A 190 -21.38 -21.12 2.78
N ASP A 191 -22.15 -20.16 2.28
CA ASP A 191 -23.10 -19.34 3.04
C ASP A 191 -24.21 -20.24 3.59
N ASP A 192 -24.09 -20.65 4.85
CA ASP A 192 -25.12 -21.39 5.59
C ASP A 192 -26.29 -20.45 5.94
N SER A 193 -27.09 -20.11 4.94
CA SER A 193 -28.43 -19.57 5.14
C SER A 193 -29.45 -20.46 4.44
N ASP A 194 -29.93 -21.49 5.15
CA ASP A 194 -31.25 -22.02 4.87
C ASP A 194 -32.01 -22.34 6.17
N GLY A 195 -33.01 -21.49 6.42
CA GLY A 195 -33.94 -21.64 7.53
C GLY A 195 -35.02 -22.64 7.17
N GLY A 196 -34.95 -23.85 7.72
CA GLY A 196 -35.99 -24.87 7.65
C GLY A 196 -36.47 -25.29 9.04
N ASN A 197 -37.58 -24.70 9.49
CA ASN A 197 -38.25 -25.04 10.73
C ASN A 197 -38.81 -26.49 10.70
N SER A 198 -38.45 -27.33 11.66
CA SER A 198 -39.31 -28.43 12.10
C SER A 198 -39.13 -28.67 13.61
N GLU A 199 -40.14 -28.27 14.38
CA GLU A 199 -40.36 -28.77 15.73
C GLU A 199 -40.78 -30.24 15.65
N VAL A 200 -40.04 -31.14 16.31
CA VAL A 200 -40.64 -32.33 16.94
C VAL A 200 -39.97 -32.56 18.30
N SER A 201 -40.81 -32.45 19.32
CA SER A 201 -40.57 -32.80 20.73
C SER A 201 -40.30 -34.30 20.92
N SER A 202 -39.33 -34.68 21.77
CA SER A 202 -39.58 -35.42 23.03
C SER A 202 -38.35 -36.13 23.63
N THR A 203 -38.27 -36.03 24.96
CA THR A 203 -37.73 -36.97 25.97
C THR A 203 -36.22 -37.18 26.17
N VAL A 204 -35.74 -36.57 27.26
CA VAL A 204 -34.97 -37.14 28.41
C VAL A 204 -34.48 -38.59 28.28
N ASN A 205 -33.15 -38.78 28.43
CA ASN A 205 -32.53 -39.75 29.35
C ASN A 205 -30.99 -39.65 29.36
N THR A 206 -30.39 -39.21 30.48
CA THR A 206 -29.15 -39.78 31.06
C THR A 206 -29.47 -41.19 31.58
N PRO A 207 -28.56 -42.20 31.62
CA PRO A 207 -27.21 -42.15 32.25
C PRO A 207 -26.14 -43.02 31.52
N THR A 208 -24.83 -42.93 31.82
CA THR A 208 -24.13 -43.45 33.01
C THR A 208 -22.76 -42.80 33.16
#